data_AF-A0A8T4LEG1-F1
#
_entry.id   AF-A0A8T4LEG1-F1
#
_cell.length_a   1.000
_cell.length_b   1.000
_cell.length_c   1.000
_cell.angle_alpha   90.00
_cell.angle_beta   90.00
_cell.angle_gamma   90.00
#
_symmetry.space_group_name_H-M   'P 1'
#
loop_
_entity.id
_entity.type
_entity.pdbx_description
1 polymer ?
#
loop_
_entity_poly.entity_id
_entity_poly.type
_entity_poly.pdbx_seq_one_letter_code
_entity_poly.pdbx_strand_id
1 'polypeptide(L)'
;MKRFSLLFTVLSLFALLFTPVFAAFSSSDAVLFVTEENHFLEKTEDVEQPTVAITHGNIKYWVLPVIRGTDVVTFIPIHINEKTVSQNQAVNEQLFSTANFLRSYLTYKNSLASQNKKWFLGSDNQLIIENLSTSLKDSVYRLNIVKSEFPEGSADIAKMQTNLNSMASSAATLSQSIFEFLQTESEFVSAPDTGKTAAIKDQQAATTELLLLLETQAREYKSQVSALKLKISNSNLPADKKNNFTKLVDPPEELYTIGSTSIGNWVILSNEALAQVQSIYTSSKSKTFLEDASNAFTVRNNQNATYAVLFGLDNELKTKTPYPTLETAIKDIASEQKKSTWTNQDQLQEAYTNWQNASEAYDNKQYDLAKTLGQKSKKAVLRVIADGTVEIEPDPINWDLLMNALIAGFILIILLYFVKNRNKIIGAIAQPAPEEGVDLNAWKRNM
;
A
#
# COMPACT_ATOMS: atom_id res chain seq x y z
N MET A 1 8.79 54.64 3.65
CA MET A 1 8.83 53.38 4.42
C MET A 1 7.58 52.50 4.26
N LYS A 2 6.34 53.01 4.34
CA LYS A 2 5.12 52.18 4.23
C LYS A 2 4.94 51.41 2.90
N ARG A 3 5.39 51.97 1.76
CA ARG A 3 5.30 51.31 0.44
C ARG A 3 6.29 50.15 0.26
N PHE A 4 7.44 50.18 0.94
CA PHE A 4 8.43 49.09 0.90
C PHE A 4 7.97 47.89 1.73
N SER A 5 7.31 48.15 2.87
CA SER A 5 6.69 47.11 3.69
C SER A 5 5.60 46.36 2.93
N LEU A 6 4.72 47.07 2.21
CA LEU A 6 3.62 46.44 1.48
C LEU A 6 4.13 45.55 0.33
N LEU A 7 5.16 46.01 -0.39
CA LEU A 7 5.77 45.27 -1.50
C LEU A 7 6.49 44.02 -1.00
N PHE A 8 7.15 44.09 0.16
CA PHE A 8 7.79 42.94 0.80
C PHE A 8 6.75 41.93 1.32
N THR A 9 5.64 42.39 1.90
CA THR A 9 4.54 41.53 2.36
C THR A 9 3.86 40.82 1.18
N VAL A 10 3.60 41.53 0.07
CA VAL A 10 3.02 40.93 -1.15
C VAL A 10 3.99 39.92 -1.78
N LEU A 11 5.29 40.23 -1.85
CA LEU A 11 6.30 39.30 -2.37
C LEU A 11 6.45 38.04 -1.49
N SER A 12 6.32 38.19 -0.16
CA SER A 12 6.32 37.06 0.79
C SER A 12 5.06 36.20 0.66
N LEU A 13 3.89 36.82 0.46
CA LEU A 13 2.63 36.12 0.22
C LEU A 13 2.62 35.40 -1.13
N PHE A 14 3.23 35.99 -2.15
CA PHE A 14 3.42 35.39 -3.46
C PHE A 14 4.42 34.23 -3.38
N ALA A 15 5.53 34.37 -2.66
CA ALA A 15 6.48 33.28 -2.42
C ALA A 15 5.84 32.08 -1.69
N LEU A 16 4.89 32.32 -0.77
CA LEU A 16 4.08 31.28 -0.12
C LEU A 16 3.08 30.59 -1.05
N LEU A 17 2.62 31.25 -2.12
CA LEU A 17 1.72 30.69 -3.14
C LEU A 17 2.46 29.90 -4.23
N PHE A 18 3.77 30.11 -4.38
CA PHE A 18 4.60 29.45 -5.41
C PHE A 18 5.65 28.48 -4.86
N THR A 19 5.72 28.27 -3.53
CA THR A 19 6.38 27.06 -3.04
C THR A 19 5.50 25.87 -3.37
N PRO A 20 5.93 24.91 -4.22
CA PRO A 20 5.28 23.62 -4.26
C PRO A 20 5.44 23.05 -2.86
N VAL A 21 4.38 23.13 -2.05
CA VAL A 21 4.23 22.23 -0.92
C VAL A 21 4.12 20.87 -1.60
N PHE A 22 5.25 20.18 -1.72
CA PHE A 22 5.27 18.74 -1.95
C PHE A 22 4.56 18.17 -0.73
N ALA A 23 3.23 18.11 -0.80
CA ALA A 23 2.42 17.47 0.20
C ALA A 23 2.83 16.01 0.15
N ALA A 24 3.60 15.58 1.15
CA ALA A 24 3.87 14.18 1.39
C ALA A 24 2.51 13.46 1.42
N PHE A 25 2.28 12.51 0.51
CA PHE A 25 0.99 11.82 0.49
C PHE A 25 0.90 10.86 1.67
N SER A 26 -0.33 10.64 2.14
CA SER A 26 -0.63 9.80 3.29
C SER A 26 -0.52 8.31 2.97
N SER A 27 -0.52 7.45 3.99
CA SER A 27 -0.57 5.99 3.76
C SER A 27 -1.87 5.55 3.07
N SER A 28 -2.99 6.27 3.28
CA SER A 28 -4.25 6.02 2.58
C SER A 28 -4.16 6.36 1.09
N ASP A 29 -3.51 7.48 0.74
CA ASP A 29 -3.27 7.83 -0.67
C ASP A 29 -2.36 6.78 -1.35
N ALA A 30 -1.43 6.21 -0.60
CA ALA A 30 -0.56 5.13 -1.06
C ALA A 30 -1.36 3.85 -1.38
N VAL A 31 -2.35 3.53 -0.54
CA VAL A 31 -3.27 2.40 -0.77
C VAL A 31 -4.09 2.65 -2.03
N LEU A 32 -4.75 3.81 -2.14
CA LEU A 32 -5.55 4.19 -3.32
C LEU A 32 -4.72 4.17 -4.61
N PHE A 33 -3.46 4.62 -4.54
CA PHE A 33 -2.55 4.55 -5.67
C PHE A 33 -2.35 3.12 -6.17
N VAL A 34 -2.30 2.13 -5.27
CA VAL A 34 -2.09 0.72 -5.63
C VAL A 34 -3.38 0.00 -6.01
N THR A 35 -4.49 0.32 -5.35
CA THR A 35 -5.77 -0.40 -5.49
C THR A 35 -6.70 0.18 -6.56
N GLU A 36 -6.70 1.49 -6.76
CA GLU A 36 -7.68 2.19 -7.59
C GLU A 36 -7.05 2.89 -8.79
N GLU A 37 -5.92 3.58 -8.60
CA GLU A 37 -5.32 4.40 -9.66
C GLU A 37 -4.44 3.59 -10.61
N ASN A 38 -3.90 2.46 -10.16
CA ASN A 38 -2.99 1.60 -10.90
C ASN A 38 -3.43 0.13 -10.85
N HIS A 39 -2.87 -0.67 -11.74
CA HIS A 39 -3.20 -2.09 -11.91
C HIS A 39 -2.07 -2.98 -11.44
N PHE A 40 -1.63 -2.77 -10.19
CA PHE A 40 -0.62 -3.62 -9.58
C PHE A 40 -1.20 -4.96 -9.13
N LEU A 41 -2.41 -5.00 -8.58
CA LEU A 41 -2.93 -6.20 -7.89
C LEU A 41 -3.51 -7.25 -8.85
N GLU A 42 -3.38 -8.54 -8.49
CA GLU A 42 -4.20 -9.60 -9.09
C GLU A 42 -5.59 -9.69 -8.40
N LYS A 43 -6.56 -10.35 -9.06
CA LYS A 43 -7.98 -10.40 -8.61
C LYS A 43 -8.23 -10.91 -7.19
N THR A 44 -7.31 -11.66 -6.59
CA THR A 44 -7.43 -12.23 -5.24
C THR A 44 -6.45 -11.61 -4.23
N GLU A 45 -5.79 -10.54 -4.63
CA GLU A 45 -4.80 -9.84 -3.81
C GLU A 45 -5.41 -8.57 -3.22
N ASP A 46 -4.95 -8.24 -2.02
CA ASP A 46 -5.27 -6.99 -1.32
C ASP A 46 -3.97 -6.38 -0.79
N VAL A 47 -4.05 -5.19 -0.20
CA VAL A 47 -2.91 -4.53 0.45
C VAL A 47 -3.19 -4.27 1.92
N GLU A 48 -2.16 -4.48 2.73
CA GLU A 48 -2.19 -4.01 4.12
C GLU A 48 -1.75 -2.55 4.17
N GLN A 49 -2.52 -1.71 4.87
CA GLN A 49 -2.15 -0.30 5.05
C GLN A 49 -0.89 -0.21 5.94
N PRO A 50 0.20 0.42 5.46
CA PRO A 50 1.40 0.61 6.26
C PRO A 50 1.11 1.62 7.38
N THR A 51 1.52 1.27 8.60
CA THR A 51 1.35 2.13 9.77
C THR A 51 2.35 3.27 9.83
N VAL A 52 3.54 3.08 9.26
CA VAL A 52 4.65 4.04 9.26
C VAL A 52 5.43 3.98 7.95
N ALA A 53 6.06 5.09 7.60
CA ALA A 53 6.95 5.19 6.45
C ALA A 53 8.33 4.59 6.77
N ILE A 54 8.94 3.92 5.79
CA ILE A 54 10.30 3.38 5.91
C ILE A 54 11.30 4.33 5.24
N THR A 55 12.38 4.64 5.95
CA THR A 55 13.47 5.46 5.45
C THR A 55 14.59 4.57 4.88
N HIS A 56 15.07 4.90 3.69
CA HIS A 56 16.28 4.35 3.10
C HIS A 56 17.19 5.49 2.62
N GLY A 57 18.36 5.63 3.25
CA GLY A 57 19.20 6.81 3.07
C GLY A 57 18.45 8.08 3.50
N ASN A 58 18.22 9.01 2.57
CA ASN A 58 17.47 10.25 2.83
C ASN A 58 16.06 10.24 2.24
N ILE A 59 15.59 9.09 1.72
CA ILE A 59 14.31 8.97 1.02
C ILE A 59 13.35 8.14 1.86
N LYS A 60 12.09 8.58 1.94
CA LYS A 60 11.02 7.89 2.65
C LYS A 60 10.06 7.22 1.68
N TYR A 61 9.60 6.04 2.08
CA TYR A 61 8.73 5.17 1.30
C TYR A 61 7.53 4.72 2.11
N TRP A 62 6.35 4.73 1.49
CA TRP A 62 5.28 3.84 1.91
C TRP A 62 5.54 2.48 1.27
N VAL A 63 5.74 1.45 2.10
CA VAL A 63 6.00 0.09 1.61
C VAL A 63 4.78 -0.74 1.93
N LEU A 64 3.93 -0.99 0.93
CA LEU A 64 2.65 -1.67 1.09
C LEU A 64 2.85 -3.18 0.90
N PRO A 65 2.58 -4.02 1.91
CA PRO A 65 2.52 -5.46 1.71
C PRO A 65 1.33 -5.82 0.82
N VAL A 66 1.57 -6.58 -0.24
CA VAL A 66 0.53 -7.22 -1.05
C VAL A 66 0.27 -8.60 -0.46
N ILE A 67 -0.97 -8.87 -0.10
CA ILE A 67 -1.39 -10.11 0.57
C ILE A 67 -2.37 -10.90 -0.28
N ARG A 68 -2.32 -12.22 -0.13
CA ARG A 68 -3.31 -13.15 -0.66
C ARG A 68 -3.81 -14.00 0.51
N GLY A 69 -5.01 -13.69 1.00
CA GLY A 69 -5.47 -14.23 2.28
C GLY A 69 -4.60 -13.71 3.42
N THR A 70 -3.84 -14.59 4.08
CA THR A 70 -2.92 -14.23 5.17
C THR A 70 -1.46 -14.10 4.76
N ASP A 71 -1.13 -14.54 3.55
CA ASP A 71 0.25 -14.67 3.09
C ASP A 71 0.69 -13.42 2.33
N VAL A 72 1.90 -12.95 2.62
CA VAL A 72 2.51 -11.83 1.90
C VAL A 72 3.11 -12.35 0.60
N VAL A 73 2.64 -11.81 -0.52
CA VAL A 73 3.12 -12.16 -1.87
C VAL A 73 4.31 -11.29 -2.27
N THR A 74 4.21 -9.97 -2.04
CA THR A 74 5.25 -9.00 -2.37
C THR A 74 5.01 -7.68 -1.63
N PHE A 75 5.79 -6.66 -1.95
CA PHE A 75 5.63 -5.31 -1.40
C PHE A 75 5.72 -4.28 -2.53
N ILE A 76 4.92 -3.21 -2.45
CA ILE A 76 4.98 -2.08 -3.37
C ILE A 76 5.60 -0.87 -2.63
N PRO A 77 6.86 -0.48 -2.94
CA PRO A 77 7.52 0.66 -2.33
C PRO A 77 7.23 1.94 -3.13
N ILE A 78 6.54 2.90 -2.51
CA ILE A 78 6.13 4.17 -3.15
C ILE A 78 6.85 5.34 -2.48
N HIS A 79 7.54 6.15 -3.28
CA HIS A 79 8.23 7.37 -2.84
C HIS A 79 7.24 8.39 -2.31
N ILE A 80 7.34 8.81 -1.04
CA ILE A 80 6.36 9.70 -0.36
C ILE A 80 6.15 11.07 -1.03
N ASN A 81 7.14 11.58 -1.76
CA ASN A 81 7.07 12.91 -2.36
C ASN A 81 6.69 12.90 -3.84
N GLU A 82 6.80 11.75 -4.50
CA GLU A 82 6.71 11.66 -5.97
C GLU A 82 5.50 10.86 -6.46
N LYS A 83 4.86 10.07 -5.56
CA LYS A 83 3.77 9.15 -5.91
C LYS A 83 4.17 8.19 -7.05
N THR A 84 5.41 7.70 -6.98
CA THR A 84 6.00 6.76 -7.93
C THR A 84 6.55 5.55 -7.18
N VAL A 85 6.57 4.40 -7.86
CA VAL A 85 7.17 3.17 -7.32
C VAL A 85 8.69 3.15 -7.53
N SER A 86 9.43 2.74 -6.50
CA SER A 86 10.88 2.58 -6.59
C SER A 86 11.27 1.49 -7.59
N GLN A 87 12.17 1.81 -8.50
CA GLN A 87 12.66 0.90 -9.55
C GLN A 87 14.03 0.27 -9.21
N ASN A 88 14.68 0.69 -8.12
CA ASN A 88 16.01 0.18 -7.76
C ASN A 88 15.88 -1.12 -6.96
N GLN A 89 16.31 -2.23 -7.56
CA GLN A 89 16.22 -3.56 -6.94
C GLN A 89 16.91 -3.63 -5.58
N ALA A 90 18.15 -3.14 -5.46
CA ALA A 90 18.90 -3.22 -4.21
C ALA A 90 18.24 -2.41 -3.08
N VAL A 91 17.68 -1.24 -3.41
CA VAL A 91 16.87 -0.43 -2.47
C VAL A 91 15.61 -1.18 -2.07
N ASN A 92 14.91 -1.77 -3.04
CA ASN A 92 13.66 -2.51 -2.81
C ASN A 92 13.88 -3.72 -1.91
N GLU A 93 14.95 -4.49 -2.10
CA GLU A 93 15.30 -5.62 -1.22
C GLU A 93 15.47 -5.17 0.25
N GLN A 94 16.13 -4.03 0.50
CA GLN A 94 16.28 -3.48 1.85
C GLN A 94 14.94 -3.00 2.43
N LEU A 95 14.11 -2.36 1.60
CA LEU A 95 12.76 -1.93 1.99
C LEU A 95 11.86 -3.14 2.32
N PHE A 96 11.89 -4.20 1.51
CA PHE A 96 11.10 -5.41 1.70
C PHE A 96 11.51 -6.16 2.95
N SER A 97 12.83 -6.29 3.17
CA SER A 97 13.37 -6.87 4.39
C SER A 97 12.89 -6.12 5.63
N THR A 98 12.99 -4.79 5.62
CA THR A 98 12.63 -3.94 6.75
C THR A 98 11.12 -3.95 7.01
N ALA A 99 10.31 -3.87 5.95
CA ALA A 99 8.85 -3.95 6.05
C ALA A 99 8.40 -5.31 6.60
N ASN A 100 8.97 -6.41 6.09
CA ASN A 100 8.61 -7.75 6.55
C ASN A 100 9.06 -8.00 7.99
N PHE A 101 10.24 -7.52 8.37
CA PHE A 101 10.71 -7.56 9.75
C PHE A 101 9.76 -6.80 10.68
N LEU A 102 9.44 -5.54 10.37
CA LEU A 102 8.55 -4.71 11.17
C LEU A 102 7.17 -5.34 11.33
N ARG A 103 6.55 -5.77 10.21
CA ARG A 103 5.25 -6.44 10.21
C ARG A 103 5.26 -7.68 11.10
N SER A 104 6.22 -8.58 10.88
CA SER A 104 6.33 -9.84 11.61
C SER A 104 6.64 -9.62 13.09
N TYR A 105 7.47 -8.64 13.41
CA TYR A 105 7.81 -8.23 14.77
C TYR A 105 6.58 -7.72 15.54
N LEU A 106 5.81 -6.80 14.94
CA LEU A 106 4.59 -6.28 15.54
C LEU A 106 3.52 -7.37 15.70
N THR A 107 3.35 -8.25 14.70
CA THR A 107 2.46 -9.41 14.80
C THR A 107 2.84 -10.31 15.97
N TYR A 108 4.13 -10.62 16.13
CA TYR A 108 4.61 -11.41 17.26
C TYR A 108 4.32 -10.72 18.60
N LYS A 109 4.65 -9.44 18.74
CA LYS A 109 4.39 -8.67 19.97
C LYS A 109 2.90 -8.62 20.33
N ASN A 110 2.03 -8.40 19.33
CA ASN A 110 0.58 -8.39 19.51
C ASN A 110 0.05 -9.78 19.90
N SER A 111 0.65 -10.86 19.37
CA SER A 111 0.29 -12.25 19.73
C SER A 111 0.62 -12.62 21.17
N LEU A 112 1.65 -12.00 21.76
CA LEU A 112 1.97 -12.18 23.18
C LEU A 112 0.92 -11.48 24.05
N ALA A 113 0.55 -10.25 23.68
CA ALA A 113 -0.47 -9.49 24.41
C ALA A 113 -1.81 -10.22 24.43
N SER A 114 -2.24 -10.83 23.32
CA SER A 114 -3.48 -11.62 23.27
C SER A 114 -3.45 -12.89 24.11
N GLN A 115 -2.26 -13.40 24.45
CA GLN A 115 -2.04 -14.53 25.36
C GLN A 115 -1.89 -14.09 26.83
N ASN A 116 -2.14 -12.82 27.15
CA ASN A 116 -1.84 -12.21 28.46
C ASN A 116 -0.36 -12.36 28.88
N LYS A 117 0.55 -12.52 27.92
CA LYS A 117 1.99 -12.54 28.16
C LYS A 117 2.51 -11.12 28.05
N LYS A 118 3.04 -10.57 29.16
CA LYS A 118 3.68 -9.25 29.15
C LYS A 118 4.92 -9.28 28.26
N TRP A 119 5.18 -8.16 27.59
CA TRP A 119 6.46 -7.95 26.92
C TRP A 119 7.59 -7.98 27.96
N PHE A 120 8.51 -8.92 27.80
CA PHE A 120 9.51 -9.27 28.82
C PHE A 120 10.57 -8.18 28.99
N LEU A 121 10.86 -7.34 27.99
CA LEU A 121 11.68 -6.13 28.14
C LEU A 121 10.84 -4.86 28.24
N GLY A 122 9.74 -4.90 28.99
CA GLY A 122 8.84 -3.76 29.21
C GLY A 122 9.28 -2.82 30.34
N SER A 123 8.66 -1.64 30.40
CA SER A 123 8.90 -0.60 31.42
C SER A 123 8.69 -1.08 32.85
N ASP A 124 7.70 -1.96 33.09
CA ASP A 124 7.46 -2.55 34.42
C ASP A 124 8.70 -3.29 34.93
N ASN A 125 9.32 -4.10 34.08
CA ASN A 125 10.51 -4.87 34.45
C ASN A 125 11.74 -3.97 34.59
N GLN A 126 11.85 -2.90 33.80
CA GLN A 126 12.89 -1.88 33.97
C GLN A 126 12.85 -1.29 35.40
N LEU A 127 11.66 -0.88 35.85
CA LEU A 127 11.45 -0.30 37.17
C LEU A 127 11.73 -1.31 38.30
N ILE A 128 11.29 -2.56 38.15
CA ILE A 128 11.56 -3.60 39.15
C ILE A 128 13.08 -3.83 39.28
N ILE A 129 13.81 -3.83 38.16
CA ILE A 129 15.28 -4.02 38.18
C ILE A 129 16.02 -2.80 38.73
N GLU A 130 15.53 -1.60 38.46
CA GLU A 130 16.04 -0.38 39.09
C GLU A 130 15.90 -0.45 40.62
N ASN A 131 14.72 -0.82 41.11
CA ASN A 131 14.46 -1.01 42.54
C ASN A 131 15.31 -2.12 43.15
N LEU A 132 15.49 -3.24 42.44
CA LEU A 132 16.35 -4.34 42.87
C LEU A 132 17.79 -3.84 43.18
N SER A 133 18.36 -2.95 42.36
CA SER A 133 19.70 -2.41 42.62
C SER A 133 19.80 -1.72 43.99
N THR A 134 18.74 -1.01 44.39
CA THR A 134 18.65 -0.36 45.70
C THR A 134 18.43 -1.37 46.82
N SER A 135 17.50 -2.32 46.65
CA SER A 135 17.18 -3.35 47.65
C SER A 135 18.35 -4.31 47.92
N LEU A 136 19.20 -4.56 46.92
CA LEU A 136 20.44 -5.32 47.09
C LEU A 136 21.46 -4.59 47.97
N LYS A 137 21.55 -3.25 47.88
CA LYS A 137 22.42 -2.44 48.76
C LYS A 137 21.90 -2.45 50.21
N ASP A 138 20.59 -2.44 50.42
CA ASP A 138 20.01 -2.60 51.76
C ASP A 138 20.32 -3.99 52.36
N SER A 139 20.27 -5.04 51.53
CA SER A 139 20.66 -6.39 51.97
C SER A 139 22.12 -6.45 52.45
N VAL A 140 23.03 -5.67 51.88
CA VAL A 140 24.41 -5.55 52.39
C VAL A 140 24.44 -4.99 53.80
N TYR A 141 23.61 -3.99 54.09
CA TYR A 141 23.48 -3.41 55.43
C TYR A 141 22.90 -4.41 56.43
N ARG A 142 21.82 -5.14 56.06
CA ARG A 142 21.25 -6.21 56.87
C ARG A 142 22.26 -7.30 57.20
N LEU A 143 23.12 -7.67 56.23
CA LEU A 143 24.20 -8.61 56.44
C LEU A 143 25.29 -8.10 57.41
N ASN A 144 25.56 -6.79 57.46
CA ASN A 144 26.50 -6.22 58.44
C ASN A 144 26.02 -6.44 59.89
N ILE A 145 24.72 -6.34 60.15
CA ILE A 145 24.12 -6.61 61.47
C ILE A 145 24.40 -8.06 61.88
N VAL A 146 24.16 -9.01 60.96
CA VAL A 146 24.43 -10.44 61.22
C VAL A 146 25.94 -10.66 61.42
N LYS A 147 26.79 -10.02 60.62
CA LYS A 147 28.25 -10.14 60.72
C LYS A 147 28.80 -9.68 62.08
N SER A 148 28.29 -8.57 62.62
CA SER A 148 28.73 -8.07 63.93
C SER A 148 28.35 -8.98 65.09
N GLU A 149 27.27 -9.74 64.96
CA GLU A 149 26.73 -10.56 66.04
C GLU A 149 26.91 -12.07 65.85
N PHE A 150 27.42 -12.50 64.68
CA PHE A 150 27.72 -13.90 64.35
C PHE A 150 29.11 -14.04 63.71
N PRO A 151 30.20 -13.94 64.51
CA PRO A 151 31.57 -13.94 63.99
C PRO A 151 31.94 -15.20 63.20
N GLU A 152 31.41 -16.36 63.58
CA GLU A 152 31.61 -17.65 62.91
C GLU A 152 31.17 -17.63 61.43
N GLY A 153 30.19 -16.79 61.08
CA GLY A 153 29.69 -16.61 59.71
C GLY A 153 30.41 -15.52 58.91
N SER A 154 31.38 -14.82 59.49
CA SER A 154 31.94 -13.58 58.89
C SER A 154 32.50 -13.76 57.48
N ALA A 155 33.17 -14.88 57.21
CA ALA A 155 33.74 -15.18 55.90
C ALA A 155 32.65 -15.42 54.84
N ASP A 156 31.58 -16.13 55.20
CA ASP A 156 30.45 -16.41 54.32
C ASP A 156 29.68 -15.13 54.03
N ILE A 157 29.46 -14.30 55.06
CA ILE A 157 28.81 -13.00 54.94
C ILE A 157 29.62 -12.06 54.05
N ALA A 158 30.96 -12.01 54.19
CA ALA A 158 31.80 -11.19 53.33
C ALA A 158 31.68 -11.58 51.84
N LYS A 159 31.63 -12.88 51.54
CA LYS A 159 31.39 -13.38 50.16
C LYS A 159 30.01 -12.96 49.66
N MET A 160 28.98 -13.12 50.49
CA MET A 160 27.62 -12.69 50.16
C MET A 160 27.52 -11.19 49.88
N GLN A 161 28.20 -10.36 50.67
CA GLN A 161 28.26 -8.90 50.46
C GLN A 161 28.91 -8.54 49.12
N THR A 162 30.02 -9.20 48.77
CA THR A 162 30.64 -9.04 47.46
C THR A 162 29.69 -9.42 46.33
N ASN A 163 28.97 -10.55 46.47
CA ASN A 163 27.99 -10.98 45.47
C ASN A 163 26.83 -9.98 45.33
N LEU A 164 26.27 -9.48 46.45
CA LEU A 164 25.21 -8.46 46.43
C LEU A 164 25.66 -7.15 45.74
N ASN A 165 26.88 -6.68 46.00
CA ASN A 165 27.42 -5.49 45.32
C ASN A 165 27.60 -5.72 43.81
N SER A 166 28.06 -6.92 43.42
CA SER A 166 28.15 -7.33 42.03
C SER A 166 26.76 -7.38 41.37
N MET A 167 25.79 -8.00 42.03
CA MET A 167 24.39 -8.04 41.57
C MET A 167 23.78 -6.65 41.45
N ALA A 168 24.04 -5.75 42.40
CA ALA A 168 23.51 -4.39 42.35
C ALA A 168 24.04 -3.62 41.12
N SER A 169 25.30 -3.86 40.77
CA SER A 169 25.95 -3.30 39.57
C SER A 169 25.39 -3.92 38.29
N SER A 170 25.21 -5.25 38.24
CA SER A 170 24.57 -5.95 37.13
C SER A 170 23.12 -5.49 36.93
N ALA A 171 22.36 -5.32 38.01
CA ALA A 171 20.98 -4.85 37.97
C ALA A 171 20.89 -3.41 37.42
N ALA A 172 21.75 -2.49 37.87
CA ALA A 172 21.80 -1.14 37.32
C ALA A 172 22.13 -1.15 35.81
N THR A 173 23.11 -1.97 35.41
CA THR A 173 23.51 -2.13 34.00
C THR A 173 22.38 -2.72 33.16
N LEU A 174 21.68 -3.74 33.68
CA LEU A 174 20.53 -4.35 33.03
C LEU A 174 19.37 -3.36 32.88
N SER A 175 19.06 -2.56 33.91
CA SER A 175 18.01 -1.52 33.84
C SER A 175 18.31 -0.53 32.72
N GLN A 176 19.55 -0.04 32.64
CA GLN A 176 19.99 0.85 31.56
C GLN A 176 19.90 0.18 30.18
N SER A 177 20.28 -1.10 30.06
CA SER A 177 20.19 -1.85 28.80
C SER A 177 18.74 -2.06 28.35
N ILE A 178 17.79 -2.29 29.29
CA ILE A 178 16.36 -2.35 29.01
C ILE A 178 15.83 -1.00 28.52
N PHE A 179 16.26 0.10 29.14
CA PHE A 179 15.90 1.45 28.69
C PHE A 179 16.36 1.70 27.25
N GLU A 180 17.62 1.39 26.93
CA GLU A 180 18.18 1.53 25.58
C GLU A 180 17.47 0.63 24.56
N PHE A 181 17.09 -0.59 24.97
CA PHE A 181 16.26 -1.48 24.16
C PHE A 181 14.90 -0.84 23.85
N LEU A 182 14.19 -0.33 24.87
CA LEU A 182 12.88 0.33 24.70
C LEU A 182 12.97 1.55 23.79
N GLN A 183 14.04 2.35 23.91
CA GLN A 183 14.29 3.47 23.02
C GLN A 183 14.53 3.01 21.58
N THR A 184 15.42 2.02 21.38
CA THR A 184 15.73 1.46 20.06
C THR A 184 14.47 0.88 19.39
N GLU A 185 13.66 0.14 20.15
CA GLU A 185 12.39 -0.40 19.68
C GLU A 185 11.43 0.72 19.29
N SER A 186 11.24 1.72 20.15
CA SER A 186 10.32 2.83 19.91
C SER A 186 10.73 3.65 18.68
N GLU A 187 12.02 3.98 18.55
CA GLU A 187 12.56 4.70 17.39
C GLU A 187 12.33 3.92 16.10
N PHE A 188 12.62 2.61 16.10
CA PHE A 188 12.44 1.79 14.91
C PHE A 188 10.96 1.58 14.55
N VAL A 189 10.09 1.33 15.52
CA VAL A 189 8.65 1.09 15.25
C VAL A 189 7.96 2.37 14.77
N SER A 190 8.36 3.54 15.26
CA SER A 190 7.76 4.82 14.87
C SER A 190 8.35 5.42 13.58
N ALA A 191 9.62 5.15 13.31
CA ALA A 191 10.35 5.66 12.14
C ALA A 191 11.39 4.63 11.66
N PRO A 192 10.95 3.53 11.04
CA PRO A 192 11.85 2.45 10.62
C PRO A 192 12.86 2.94 9.57
N ASP A 193 14.10 2.52 9.74
CA ASP A 193 15.21 2.79 8.84
C ASP A 193 15.86 1.46 8.43
N THR A 194 16.04 1.27 7.12
CA THR A 194 16.66 0.06 6.56
C THR A 194 18.07 -0.24 7.11
N GLY A 195 18.82 0.78 7.52
CA GLY A 195 20.14 0.64 8.13
C GLY A 195 20.11 0.25 9.61
N LYS A 196 18.94 0.36 10.27
CA LYS A 196 18.77 0.10 11.71
C LYS A 196 17.99 -1.18 12.03
N THR A 197 17.55 -1.94 11.02
CA THR A 197 16.73 -3.17 11.21
C THR A 197 17.37 -4.21 12.15
N ALA A 198 18.71 -4.32 12.15
CA ALA A 198 19.41 -5.27 13.03
C ALA A 198 19.46 -4.82 14.50
N ALA A 199 19.32 -3.51 14.77
CA ALA A 199 19.56 -2.94 16.10
C ALA A 199 18.63 -3.52 17.17
N ILE A 200 17.37 -3.83 16.83
CA ILE A 200 16.42 -4.44 17.77
C ILE A 200 16.92 -5.80 18.26
N LYS A 201 17.29 -6.71 17.34
CA LYS A 201 17.75 -8.06 17.74
C LYS A 201 19.07 -8.01 18.50
N ASP A 202 19.96 -7.07 18.14
CA ASP A 202 21.28 -6.95 18.73
C ASP A 202 21.20 -6.39 20.15
N GLN A 203 20.39 -5.34 20.34
CA GLN A 203 20.15 -4.78 21.66
C GLN A 203 19.38 -5.76 22.57
N GLN A 204 18.42 -6.51 22.02
CA GLN A 204 17.73 -7.56 22.76
C GLN A 204 18.68 -8.68 23.20
N ALA A 205 19.62 -9.09 22.34
CA ALA A 205 20.63 -10.08 22.67
C ALA A 205 21.52 -9.61 23.83
N ALA A 206 22.06 -8.38 23.71
CA ALA A 206 22.89 -7.77 24.76
C ALA A 206 22.15 -7.66 26.11
N THR A 207 20.87 -7.26 26.08
CA THR A 207 20.03 -7.18 27.29
C THR A 207 19.79 -8.57 27.89
N THR A 208 19.58 -9.59 27.07
CA THR A 208 19.33 -10.97 27.51
C THR A 208 20.58 -11.60 28.16
N GLU A 209 21.77 -11.29 27.66
CA GLU A 209 23.04 -11.72 28.26
C GLU A 209 23.23 -11.13 29.68
N LEU A 210 22.92 -9.85 29.87
CA LEU A 210 22.97 -9.20 31.19
C LEU A 210 21.95 -9.81 32.16
N LEU A 211 20.77 -10.17 31.66
CA LEU A 211 19.75 -10.87 32.45
C LEU A 211 20.23 -12.25 32.90
N LEU A 212 20.88 -13.02 32.01
CA LEU A 212 21.45 -14.32 32.35
C LEU A 212 22.56 -14.20 33.42
N LEU A 213 23.39 -13.16 33.32
CA LEU A 213 24.42 -12.88 34.32
C LEU A 213 23.79 -12.60 35.70
N LEU A 214 22.78 -11.74 35.76
CA LEU A 214 22.09 -11.42 37.01
C LEU A 214 21.42 -12.66 37.62
N GLU A 215 20.83 -13.51 36.78
CA GLU A 215 20.20 -14.76 37.23
C GLU A 215 21.22 -15.74 37.83
N THR A 216 22.38 -15.88 37.19
CA THR A 216 23.48 -16.72 37.69
C THR A 216 23.95 -16.22 39.06
N GLN A 217 24.14 -14.91 39.20
CA GLN A 217 24.52 -14.30 40.48
C GLN A 217 23.44 -14.50 41.56
N ALA A 218 22.15 -14.39 41.19
CA ALA A 218 21.03 -14.62 42.10
C ALA A 218 20.94 -16.08 42.58
N ARG A 219 21.20 -17.06 41.71
CA ARG A 219 21.27 -18.48 42.10
C ARG A 219 22.40 -18.74 43.08
N GLU A 220 23.59 -18.21 42.79
CA GLU A 220 24.75 -18.32 43.67
C GLU A 220 24.46 -17.69 45.03
N TYR A 221 23.85 -16.50 45.06
CA TYR A 221 23.46 -15.84 46.30
C TYR A 221 22.44 -16.67 47.10
N LYS A 222 21.43 -17.24 46.45
CA LYS A 222 20.43 -18.10 47.10
C LYS A 222 21.06 -19.35 47.74
N SER A 223 22.07 -19.94 47.10
CA SER A 223 22.87 -21.04 47.66
C SER A 223 23.62 -20.60 48.93
N GLN A 224 24.28 -19.44 48.86
CA GLN A 224 24.99 -18.85 50.00
C GLN A 224 24.06 -18.52 51.18
N VAL A 225 22.87 -17.97 50.92
CA VAL A 225 21.83 -17.73 51.93
C VAL A 225 21.45 -19.04 52.62
N SER A 226 21.20 -20.10 51.85
CA SER A 226 20.79 -21.40 52.40
C SER A 226 21.88 -22.01 53.29
N ALA A 227 23.14 -21.92 52.86
CA ALA A 227 24.30 -22.37 53.64
C ALA A 227 24.46 -21.58 54.95
N LEU A 228 24.32 -20.25 54.89
CA LEU A 228 24.42 -19.39 56.07
C LEU A 228 23.25 -19.64 57.05
N LYS A 229 22.03 -19.82 56.55
CA LYS A 229 20.86 -20.20 57.36
C LYS A 229 21.07 -21.53 58.10
N LEU A 230 21.63 -22.54 57.44
CA LEU A 230 21.97 -23.81 58.07
C LEU A 230 23.01 -23.61 59.19
N LYS A 231 24.04 -22.80 58.92
CA LYS A 231 25.09 -22.48 59.90
C LYS A 231 24.55 -21.72 61.12
N ILE A 232 23.68 -20.74 60.90
CA ILE A 232 22.95 -20.04 61.98
C ILE A 232 22.12 -21.03 62.79
N SER A 233 21.39 -21.93 62.12
CA SER A 233 20.51 -22.91 62.76
C SER A 233 21.29 -23.88 63.66
N ASN A 234 22.48 -24.29 63.23
CA ASN A 234 23.37 -25.21 63.95
C ASN A 234 24.28 -24.53 64.98
N SER A 235 24.27 -23.20 65.07
CA SER A 235 25.09 -22.46 66.03
C SER A 235 24.56 -22.55 67.47
N ASN A 236 25.37 -22.10 68.43
CA ASN A 236 24.96 -21.99 69.85
C ASN A 236 24.16 -20.71 70.16
N LEU A 237 23.68 -19.97 69.15
CA LEU A 237 22.89 -18.76 69.34
C LEU A 237 21.51 -19.05 69.98
N PRO A 238 20.95 -18.11 70.78
CA PRO A 238 19.58 -18.20 71.27
C PRO A 238 18.56 -18.30 70.12
N ALA A 239 17.43 -18.96 70.38
CA ALA A 239 16.37 -19.18 69.38
C ALA A 239 15.89 -17.88 68.72
N ASP A 240 15.72 -16.80 69.50
CA ASP A 240 15.29 -15.50 68.98
C ASP A 240 16.31 -14.88 68.02
N LYS A 241 17.62 -15.01 68.31
CA LYS A 241 18.68 -14.55 67.43
C LYS A 241 18.74 -15.37 66.14
N LYS A 242 18.58 -16.70 66.23
CA LYS A 242 18.51 -17.57 65.05
C LYS A 242 17.36 -17.16 64.12
N ASN A 243 16.17 -16.93 64.69
CA ASN A 243 15.01 -16.48 63.93
C ASN A 243 15.23 -15.09 63.30
N ASN A 244 15.78 -14.14 64.05
CA ASN A 244 16.04 -12.79 63.53
C ASN A 244 17.10 -12.80 62.41
N PHE A 245 18.23 -13.49 62.61
CA PHE A 245 19.30 -13.55 61.59
C PHE A 245 18.85 -14.28 60.34
N THR A 246 18.05 -15.35 60.47
CA THR A 246 17.47 -16.06 59.33
C THR A 246 16.60 -15.14 58.47
N LYS A 247 15.86 -14.21 59.07
CA LYS A 247 15.09 -13.18 58.34
C LYS A 247 15.99 -12.12 57.72
N LEU A 248 17.04 -11.68 58.43
CA LEU A 248 17.95 -10.65 57.91
C LEU A 248 18.76 -11.11 56.70
N VAL A 249 19.04 -12.42 56.56
CA VAL A 249 19.75 -12.98 55.40
C VAL A 249 18.84 -13.29 54.21
N ASP A 250 17.52 -13.13 54.32
CA ASP A 250 16.60 -13.40 53.22
C ASP A 250 16.88 -12.50 52.00
N PRO A 251 16.81 -13.05 50.76
CA PRO A 251 16.94 -12.25 49.56
C PRO A 251 15.85 -11.17 49.47
N PRO A 252 16.12 -10.06 48.77
CA PRO A 252 15.11 -9.03 48.53
C PRO A 252 13.92 -9.57 47.73
N GLU A 253 12.72 -9.04 48.01
CA GLU A 253 11.45 -9.51 47.44
C GLU A 253 11.43 -9.39 45.91
N GLU A 254 12.10 -8.38 45.37
CA GLU A 254 12.19 -8.10 43.93
C GLU A 254 12.73 -9.30 43.15
N LEU A 255 13.64 -10.11 43.71
CA LEU A 255 14.15 -11.33 43.05
C LEU A 255 13.06 -12.38 42.79
N TYR A 256 11.95 -12.32 43.53
CA TYR A 256 10.79 -13.21 43.38
C TYR A 256 9.68 -12.60 42.52
N THR A 257 9.64 -11.29 42.31
CA THR A 257 8.57 -10.62 41.55
C THR A 257 8.98 -10.27 40.12
N ILE A 258 10.29 -10.22 39.83
CA ILE A 258 10.84 -10.03 38.49
C ILE A 258 10.25 -11.06 37.49
N GLY A 259 9.83 -10.58 36.31
CA GLY A 259 9.24 -11.45 35.28
C GLY A 259 7.91 -12.08 35.68
N SER A 260 7.17 -11.42 36.59
CA SER A 260 5.88 -11.85 37.16
C SER A 260 5.90 -13.10 38.05
N THR A 261 6.98 -13.87 38.09
CA THR A 261 7.10 -15.09 38.93
C THR A 261 8.49 -15.34 39.49
N SER A 262 9.56 -15.08 38.73
CA SER A 262 10.96 -15.13 39.18
C SER A 262 11.90 -14.72 38.05
N ILE A 263 13.12 -14.32 38.42
CA ILE A 263 14.21 -14.06 37.46
C ILE A 263 14.50 -15.25 36.52
N GLY A 264 14.37 -16.50 37.00
CA GLY A 264 14.60 -17.69 36.18
C GLY A 264 13.53 -17.87 35.08
N ASN A 265 12.26 -17.63 35.40
CA ASN A 265 11.19 -17.63 34.39
C ASN A 265 11.38 -16.50 33.37
N TRP A 266 11.86 -15.34 33.85
CA TRP A 266 12.15 -14.21 32.97
C TRP A 266 13.25 -14.50 31.94
N VAL A 267 14.33 -15.19 32.35
CA VAL A 267 15.40 -15.66 31.46
C VAL A 267 14.84 -16.57 30.38
N ILE A 268 13.99 -17.54 30.74
CA ILE A 268 13.38 -18.48 29.78
C ILE A 268 12.58 -17.72 28.72
N LEU A 269 11.66 -16.85 29.16
CA LEU A 269 10.83 -16.06 28.25
C LEU A 269 11.65 -15.11 27.37
N SER A 270 12.70 -14.50 27.92
CA SER A 270 13.57 -13.59 27.18
C SER A 270 14.37 -14.32 26.09
N ASN A 271 14.86 -15.53 26.39
CA ASN A 271 15.54 -16.37 25.41
C ASN A 271 14.61 -16.88 24.30
N GLU A 272 13.41 -17.33 24.65
CA GLU A 272 12.39 -17.75 23.67
C GLU A 272 12.06 -16.61 22.71
N ALA A 273 11.87 -15.41 23.24
CA ALA A 273 11.58 -14.25 22.43
C ALA A 273 12.76 -13.75 21.62
N LEU A 274 13.98 -13.83 22.15
CA LEU A 274 15.20 -13.53 21.39
C LEU A 274 15.32 -14.47 20.19
N ALA A 275 15.12 -15.77 20.40
CA ALA A 275 15.13 -16.75 19.32
C ALA A 275 14.06 -16.45 18.26
N GLN A 276 12.85 -16.06 18.68
CA GLN A 276 11.78 -15.69 17.76
C GLN A 276 12.10 -14.42 16.95
N VAL A 277 12.63 -13.37 17.60
CA VAL A 277 13.02 -12.12 16.92
C VAL A 277 14.20 -12.35 15.97
N GLN A 278 15.16 -13.18 16.35
CA GLN A 278 16.25 -13.61 15.46
C GLN A 278 15.73 -14.40 14.25
N SER A 279 14.76 -15.29 14.45
CA SER A 279 14.10 -16.04 13.38
C SER A 279 13.36 -15.11 12.42
N ILE A 280 12.60 -14.14 12.93
CA ILE A 280 11.92 -13.11 12.14
C ILE A 280 12.92 -12.30 11.31
N TYR A 281 14.00 -11.81 11.94
CA TYR A 281 15.06 -11.08 11.25
C TYR A 281 15.70 -11.90 10.14
N THR A 282 16.09 -13.15 10.45
CA THR A 282 16.75 -14.04 9.49
C THR A 282 15.82 -14.36 8.31
N SER A 283 14.55 -14.63 8.57
CA SER A 283 13.55 -14.90 7.54
C SER A 283 13.34 -13.68 6.63
N SER A 284 13.26 -12.48 7.22
CA SER A 284 13.11 -11.21 6.48
C SER A 284 14.32 -10.85 5.62
N LYS A 285 15.49 -11.46 5.87
CA LYS A 285 16.72 -11.29 5.08
C LYS A 285 17.09 -12.52 4.28
N SER A 286 16.27 -13.57 4.32
CA SER A 286 16.58 -14.79 3.61
C SER A 286 16.59 -14.52 2.10
N LYS A 287 17.59 -15.09 1.42
CA LYS A 287 17.77 -14.90 -0.02
C LYS A 287 16.51 -15.30 -0.80
N THR A 288 15.93 -16.45 -0.47
CA THR A 288 14.70 -16.96 -1.09
C THR A 288 13.55 -15.97 -0.96
N PHE A 289 13.28 -15.47 0.26
CA PHE A 289 12.24 -14.47 0.46
C PHE A 289 12.46 -13.21 -0.40
N LEU A 290 13.68 -12.67 -0.40
CA LEU A 290 13.99 -11.43 -1.13
C LEU A 290 13.90 -11.61 -2.65
N GLU A 291 14.37 -12.74 -3.18
CA GLU A 291 14.27 -13.07 -4.59
C GLU A 291 12.80 -13.25 -5.01
N ASP A 292 12.01 -14.01 -4.25
CA ASP A 292 10.59 -14.23 -4.53
C ASP A 292 9.80 -12.91 -4.49
N ALA A 293 10.00 -12.11 -3.44
CA ALA A 293 9.33 -10.81 -3.31
C ALA A 293 9.74 -9.84 -4.44
N SER A 294 11.01 -9.80 -4.82
CA SER A 294 11.51 -8.93 -5.89
C SER A 294 11.03 -9.35 -7.28
N ASN A 295 10.98 -10.65 -7.54
CA ASN A 295 10.43 -11.19 -8.78
C ASN A 295 8.94 -10.89 -8.88
N ALA A 296 8.18 -11.14 -7.81
CA ALA A 296 6.77 -10.81 -7.76
C ALA A 296 6.53 -9.30 -7.94
N PHE A 297 7.32 -8.43 -7.30
CA PHE A 297 7.25 -6.98 -7.49
C PHE A 297 7.49 -6.58 -8.96
N THR A 298 8.50 -7.17 -9.59
CA THR A 298 8.81 -6.91 -11.01
C THR A 298 7.64 -7.31 -11.92
N VAL A 299 7.03 -8.46 -11.66
CA VAL A 299 5.85 -8.93 -12.39
C VAL A 299 4.68 -7.94 -12.23
N ARG A 300 4.44 -7.42 -11.03
CA ARG A 300 3.37 -6.43 -10.74
C ARG A 300 3.64 -5.08 -11.41
N ASN A 301 4.90 -4.65 -11.44
CA ASN A 301 5.30 -3.44 -12.15
C ASN A 301 5.09 -3.58 -13.67
N ASN A 302 5.45 -4.74 -14.23
CA ASN A 302 5.20 -5.06 -15.63
C ASN A 302 3.71 -5.15 -15.94
N GLN A 303 2.91 -5.79 -15.07
CA GLN A 303 1.45 -5.83 -15.17
C GLN A 303 0.87 -4.41 -15.28
N ASN A 304 1.21 -3.53 -14.33
CA ASN A 304 0.72 -2.15 -14.32
C ASN A 304 1.15 -1.38 -15.59
N ALA A 305 2.43 -1.48 -15.97
CA ALA A 305 2.95 -0.81 -17.15
C ALA A 305 2.30 -1.30 -18.46
N THR A 306 2.00 -2.59 -18.55
CA THR A 306 1.31 -3.18 -19.70
C THR A 306 -0.16 -2.77 -19.74
N TYR A 307 -0.83 -2.77 -18.58
CA TYR A 307 -2.21 -2.30 -18.48
C TYR A 307 -2.33 -0.85 -18.99
N ALA A 308 -1.42 0.03 -18.56
CA ALA A 308 -1.40 1.43 -18.99
C ALA A 308 -1.28 1.59 -20.52
N VAL A 309 -0.59 0.68 -21.21
CA VAL A 309 -0.48 0.69 -22.68
C VAL A 309 -1.75 0.19 -23.37
N LEU A 310 -2.38 -0.85 -22.84
CA LEU A 310 -3.53 -1.50 -23.50
C LEU A 310 -4.86 -0.79 -23.20
N PHE A 311 -5.06 -0.40 -21.95
CA PHE A 311 -6.34 0.07 -21.43
C PHE A 311 -6.26 1.49 -20.86
N GLY A 312 -5.06 1.97 -20.54
CA GLY A 312 -4.83 3.30 -19.99
C GLY A 312 -5.05 4.43 -20.98
N LEU A 313 -5.18 5.64 -20.41
CA LEU A 313 -5.23 6.89 -21.18
C LEU A 313 -3.89 7.12 -21.89
N ASP A 314 -3.94 7.36 -23.20
CA ASP A 314 -2.77 7.60 -24.02
C ASP A 314 -2.83 9.00 -24.66
N ASN A 315 -1.89 9.86 -24.28
CA ASN A 315 -1.86 11.25 -24.74
C ASN A 315 -1.67 11.38 -26.26
N GLU A 316 -0.93 10.45 -26.89
CA GLU A 316 -0.71 10.50 -28.33
C GLU A 316 -1.98 10.11 -29.09
N LEU A 317 -2.67 9.04 -28.66
CA LEU A 317 -3.96 8.67 -29.21
C LEU A 317 -4.98 9.80 -29.01
N LYS A 318 -5.07 10.36 -27.81
CA LYS A 318 -5.98 11.47 -27.51
C LYS A 318 -5.74 12.71 -28.37
N THR A 319 -4.49 12.97 -28.76
CA THR A 319 -4.12 14.16 -29.54
C THR A 319 -4.28 13.95 -31.04
N LYS A 320 -3.98 12.74 -31.54
CA LYS A 320 -3.98 12.42 -32.97
C LYS A 320 -5.27 11.77 -33.45
N THR A 321 -6.14 11.34 -32.53
CA THR A 321 -7.34 10.57 -32.82
C THR A 321 -8.47 11.01 -31.87
N PRO A 322 -9.75 10.70 -32.17
CA PRO A 322 -10.84 10.97 -31.23
C PRO A 322 -10.86 10.00 -30.03
N TYR A 323 -9.99 9.00 -29.98
CA TYR A 323 -10.01 7.95 -28.95
C TYR A 323 -8.97 8.23 -27.87
N PRO A 324 -9.36 8.19 -26.58
CA PRO A 324 -8.44 8.41 -25.48
C PRO A 324 -7.62 7.15 -25.09
N THR A 325 -8.02 5.96 -25.54
CA THR A 325 -7.35 4.68 -25.20
C THR A 325 -7.23 3.79 -26.43
N LEU A 326 -6.27 2.84 -26.39
CA LEU A 326 -6.10 1.86 -27.47
C LEU A 326 -7.32 0.95 -27.60
N GLU A 327 -7.86 0.46 -26.48
CA GLU A 327 -9.04 -0.39 -26.46
C GLU A 327 -10.25 0.27 -27.16
N THR A 328 -10.52 1.55 -26.86
CA THR A 328 -11.66 2.27 -27.45
C THR A 328 -11.45 2.50 -28.94
N ALA A 329 -10.22 2.80 -29.36
CA ALA A 329 -9.87 2.92 -30.77
C ALA A 329 -10.11 1.59 -31.52
N ILE A 330 -9.56 0.48 -31.02
CA ILE A 330 -9.71 -0.84 -31.66
C ILE A 330 -11.17 -1.25 -31.76
N LYS A 331 -11.94 -1.12 -30.67
CA LYS A 331 -13.38 -1.47 -30.65
C LYS A 331 -14.16 -0.72 -31.71
N ASP A 332 -13.81 0.54 -31.98
CA ASP A 332 -14.51 1.35 -32.97
C ASP A 332 -14.03 1.09 -34.40
N ILE A 333 -12.72 1.13 -34.67
CA ILE A 333 -12.20 0.98 -36.03
C ILE A 333 -12.44 -0.43 -36.59
N ALA A 334 -12.41 -1.45 -35.73
CA ALA A 334 -12.66 -2.84 -36.10
C ALA A 334 -14.13 -3.26 -35.96
N SER A 335 -15.03 -2.32 -35.63
CA SER A 335 -16.47 -2.60 -35.55
C SER A 335 -17.04 -3.01 -36.91
N GLU A 336 -18.09 -3.84 -36.90
CA GLU A 336 -18.75 -4.29 -38.14
C GLU A 336 -19.20 -3.12 -39.03
N GLN A 337 -19.60 -2.00 -38.42
CA GLN A 337 -20.07 -0.82 -39.13
C GLN A 337 -18.95 -0.04 -39.82
N LYS A 338 -17.71 -0.07 -39.27
CA LYS A 338 -16.60 0.78 -39.74
C LYS A 338 -15.47 0.01 -40.39
N LYS A 339 -15.31 -1.29 -40.14
CA LYS A 339 -14.14 -2.06 -40.60
C LYS A 339 -13.91 -1.98 -42.12
N SER A 340 -14.98 -2.00 -42.92
CA SER A 340 -14.89 -1.91 -44.39
C SER A 340 -14.74 -0.47 -44.92
N THR A 341 -14.88 0.53 -44.05
CA THR A 341 -14.83 1.94 -44.45
C THR A 341 -13.41 2.48 -44.49
N TRP A 342 -12.43 1.81 -43.87
CA TRP A 342 -11.05 2.29 -43.80
C TRP A 342 -10.27 2.05 -45.08
N THR A 343 -9.46 3.02 -45.50
CA THR A 343 -8.61 2.90 -46.70
C THR A 343 -7.50 1.86 -46.50
N ASN A 344 -6.89 1.81 -45.31
CA ASN A 344 -5.76 0.93 -45.03
C ASN A 344 -6.19 -0.36 -44.30
N GLN A 345 -6.65 -1.33 -45.08
CA GLN A 345 -7.11 -2.63 -44.56
C GLN A 345 -5.99 -3.48 -43.96
N ASP A 346 -4.76 -3.39 -44.48
CA ASP A 346 -3.61 -4.15 -43.96
C ASP A 346 -3.23 -3.67 -42.55
N GLN A 347 -3.15 -2.36 -42.33
CA GLN A 347 -2.89 -1.81 -40.99
C GLN A 347 -4.06 -2.04 -40.04
N LEU A 348 -5.30 -2.08 -40.53
CA LEU A 348 -6.46 -2.44 -39.70
C LEU A 348 -6.36 -3.88 -39.21
N GLN A 349 -6.03 -4.83 -40.09
CA GLN A 349 -5.81 -6.22 -39.72
C GLN A 349 -4.62 -6.37 -38.77
N GLU A 350 -3.50 -5.66 -39.01
CA GLU A 350 -2.35 -5.65 -38.12
C GLU A 350 -2.72 -5.10 -36.72
N ALA A 351 -3.48 -4.01 -36.66
CA ALA A 351 -3.95 -3.41 -35.42
C ALA A 351 -4.79 -4.41 -34.60
N TYR A 352 -5.75 -5.07 -35.26
CA TYR A 352 -6.66 -6.02 -34.62
C TYR A 352 -5.93 -7.30 -34.16
N THR A 353 -5.12 -7.93 -35.02
CA THR A 353 -4.37 -9.14 -34.68
C THR A 353 -3.41 -8.87 -33.52
N ASN A 354 -2.65 -7.77 -33.55
CA ASN A 354 -1.76 -7.44 -32.44
C ASN A 354 -2.52 -7.13 -31.15
N TRP A 355 -3.70 -6.51 -31.22
CA TRP A 355 -4.56 -6.26 -30.05
C TRP A 355 -5.07 -7.55 -29.43
N GLN A 356 -5.59 -8.49 -30.23
CA GLN A 356 -6.08 -9.78 -29.75
C GLN A 356 -4.95 -10.56 -29.07
N ASN A 357 -3.80 -10.69 -29.73
CA ASN A 357 -2.64 -11.37 -29.18
C ASN A 357 -2.10 -10.66 -27.93
N ALA A 358 -2.15 -9.32 -27.87
CA ALA A 358 -1.75 -8.58 -26.69
C ALA A 358 -2.68 -8.83 -25.49
N SER A 359 -3.99 -8.87 -25.74
CA SER A 359 -5.00 -9.15 -24.71
C SER A 359 -4.85 -10.57 -24.17
N GLU A 360 -4.70 -11.56 -25.06
CA GLU A 360 -4.44 -12.95 -24.68
C GLU A 360 -3.13 -13.10 -23.91
N ALA A 361 -2.04 -12.45 -24.37
CA ALA A 361 -0.77 -12.46 -23.66
C ALA A 361 -0.87 -11.80 -22.28
N TYR A 362 -1.67 -10.74 -22.13
CA TYR A 362 -1.93 -10.09 -20.84
C TYR A 362 -2.65 -11.02 -19.87
N ASP A 363 -3.71 -11.69 -20.34
CA ASP A 363 -4.47 -12.67 -19.54
C ASP A 363 -3.60 -13.88 -19.14
N ASN A 364 -2.67 -14.28 -20.01
CA ASN A 364 -1.68 -15.33 -19.77
C ASN A 364 -0.45 -14.86 -18.96
N LYS A 365 -0.47 -13.65 -18.39
CA LYS A 365 0.63 -13.05 -17.59
C LYS A 365 1.95 -12.86 -18.34
N GLN A 366 1.92 -12.84 -19.67
CA GLN A 366 3.07 -12.57 -20.54
C GLN A 366 3.20 -11.05 -20.79
N TYR A 367 3.40 -10.28 -19.72
CA TYR A 367 3.24 -8.82 -19.74
C TYR A 367 4.16 -8.09 -20.72
N ASP A 368 5.42 -8.50 -20.87
CA ASP A 368 6.36 -7.85 -21.81
C ASP A 368 5.97 -8.07 -23.27
N LEU A 369 5.50 -9.28 -23.60
CA LEU A 369 4.98 -9.61 -24.92
C LEU A 369 3.72 -8.81 -25.21
N ALA A 370 2.77 -8.81 -24.27
CA ALA A 370 1.54 -8.05 -24.36
C ALA A 370 1.80 -6.55 -24.57
N LYS A 371 2.76 -5.96 -23.85
CA LYS A 371 3.17 -4.56 -24.01
C LYS A 371 3.72 -4.28 -25.40
N THR A 372 4.60 -5.16 -25.89
CA THR A 372 5.21 -5.03 -27.22
C THR A 372 4.15 -5.09 -28.33
N LEU A 373 3.23 -6.06 -28.24
CA LEU A 373 2.12 -6.21 -29.19
C LEU A 373 1.14 -5.03 -29.11
N GLY A 374 0.82 -4.55 -27.90
CA GLY A 374 0.00 -3.36 -27.68
C GLY A 374 0.59 -2.11 -28.34
N GLN A 375 1.90 -1.88 -28.21
CA GLN A 375 2.58 -0.77 -28.88
C GLN A 375 2.58 -0.90 -30.41
N LYS A 376 2.70 -2.11 -30.95
CA LYS A 376 2.55 -2.36 -32.41
C LYS A 376 1.13 -2.07 -32.87
N SER A 377 0.13 -2.55 -32.13
CA SER A 377 -1.28 -2.29 -32.39
C SER A 377 -1.57 -0.78 -32.39
N LYS A 378 -1.10 -0.04 -31.38
CA LYS A 378 -1.22 1.43 -31.32
C LYS A 378 -0.63 2.13 -32.56
N LYS A 379 0.57 1.73 -33.01
CA LYS A 379 1.19 2.31 -34.20
C LYS A 379 0.36 2.06 -35.45
N ALA A 380 -0.21 0.87 -35.60
CA ALA A 380 -1.09 0.52 -36.70
C ALA A 380 -2.42 1.31 -36.66
N VAL A 381 -3.05 1.44 -35.47
CA VAL A 381 -4.25 2.28 -35.25
C VAL A 381 -4.01 3.72 -35.71
N LEU A 382 -2.90 4.31 -35.29
CA LEU A 382 -2.56 5.69 -35.66
C LEU A 382 -2.44 5.86 -37.18
N ARG A 383 -1.95 4.84 -37.90
CA ARG A 383 -1.86 4.84 -39.37
C ARG A 383 -3.22 4.67 -40.04
N VAL A 384 -4.04 3.72 -39.59
CA VAL A 384 -5.41 3.52 -40.10
C VAL A 384 -6.20 4.83 -40.04
N ILE A 385 -6.13 5.52 -38.91
CA ILE A 385 -6.85 6.78 -38.71
C ILE A 385 -6.25 7.91 -39.55
N ALA A 386 -4.92 7.98 -39.68
CA ALA A 386 -4.25 8.99 -40.51
C ALA A 386 -4.53 8.82 -42.01
N ASP A 387 -4.63 7.57 -42.49
CA ASP A 387 -4.92 7.26 -43.90
C ASP A 387 -6.41 7.45 -44.27
N GLY A 388 -7.27 7.56 -43.26
CA GLY A 388 -8.68 7.92 -43.42
C GLY A 388 -9.56 6.80 -43.97
N THR A 389 -10.80 7.17 -44.29
CA THR A 389 -11.82 6.26 -44.85
C THR A 389 -11.87 6.38 -46.37
N VAL A 390 -12.33 5.31 -47.02
CA VAL A 390 -12.64 5.30 -48.45
C VAL A 390 -13.64 6.43 -48.71
N GLU A 391 -13.31 7.34 -49.64
CA GLU A 391 -14.27 8.34 -50.12
C GLU A 391 -15.40 7.61 -50.83
N ILE A 392 -16.57 7.55 -50.18
CA ILE A 392 -17.80 7.13 -50.84
C ILE A 392 -18.23 8.33 -51.67
N GLU A 393 -18.02 8.29 -53.00
CA GLU A 393 -18.73 9.19 -53.90
C GLU A 393 -20.22 9.11 -53.53
N PRO A 394 -20.89 10.24 -53.22
CA PRO A 394 -22.30 10.19 -52.85
C PRO A 394 -23.05 9.45 -53.96
N ASP A 395 -23.84 8.43 -53.58
CA ASP A 395 -24.64 7.66 -54.52
C ASP A 395 -25.29 8.63 -55.52
N PRO A 396 -25.15 8.40 -56.84
CA PRO A 396 -25.73 9.30 -57.82
C PRO A 396 -27.20 9.49 -57.48
N ILE A 397 -27.64 10.76 -57.39
CA ILE A 397 -29.04 11.10 -57.11
C ILE A 397 -29.92 10.19 -57.94
N ASN A 398 -30.81 9.44 -57.28
CA ASN A 398 -31.75 8.55 -57.97
C ASN A 398 -32.74 9.40 -58.76
N TRP A 399 -32.33 9.77 -59.97
CA TRP A 399 -33.07 10.65 -60.88
C TRP A 399 -34.43 10.06 -61.23
N ASP A 400 -34.58 8.73 -61.25
CA ASP A 400 -35.86 8.07 -61.48
C ASP A 400 -36.84 8.33 -60.33
N LEU A 401 -36.38 8.25 -59.07
CA LEU A 401 -37.23 8.53 -57.91
C LEU A 401 -37.60 10.02 -57.84
N LEU A 402 -36.65 10.91 -58.15
CA LEU A 402 -36.86 12.35 -58.18
C LEU A 402 -37.82 12.75 -59.32
N MET A 403 -37.68 12.14 -60.50
CA MET A 403 -38.60 12.34 -61.63
C MET A 403 -39.98 11.76 -61.34
N ASN A 404 -40.08 10.58 -60.73
CA ASN A 404 -41.37 10.02 -60.32
C ASN A 404 -42.08 10.90 -59.29
N ALA A 405 -41.35 11.48 -58.33
CA ALA A 405 -41.90 12.43 -57.37
C ALA A 405 -42.36 13.73 -58.04
N LEU A 406 -41.58 14.26 -59.00
CA LEU A 406 -41.96 15.43 -59.80
C LEU A 406 -43.20 15.16 -60.66
N ILE A 407 -43.27 14.01 -61.34
CA ILE A 407 -44.42 13.59 -62.14
C ILE A 407 -45.66 13.44 -61.26
N ALA A 408 -45.54 12.77 -60.11
CA ALA A 408 -46.64 12.63 -59.15
C ALA A 408 -47.11 14.01 -58.66
N GLY A 409 -46.18 14.93 -58.36
CA GLY A 409 -46.49 16.31 -58.01
C GLY A 409 -47.23 17.06 -59.13
N PHE A 410 -46.80 16.89 -60.38
CA PHE A 410 -47.45 17.48 -61.56
C PHE A 410 -48.87 16.96 -61.75
N ILE A 411 -49.08 15.64 -61.62
CA ILE A 411 -50.40 15.01 -61.67
C ILE A 411 -51.30 15.56 -60.56
N LEU A 412 -50.75 15.76 -59.35
CA LEU A 412 -51.49 16.33 -58.22
C LEU A 412 -51.89 17.78 -58.47
N ILE A 413 -51.02 18.58 -59.09
CA ILE A 413 -51.33 19.96 -59.52
C ILE A 413 -52.41 19.98 -60.60
N ILE A 414 -52.33 19.08 -61.58
CA ILE A 414 -53.35 18.93 -62.62
C ILE A 414 -54.70 18.55 -61.98
N LEU A 415 -54.73 17.57 -61.09
CA LEU A 415 -55.94 17.16 -60.37
C LEU A 415 -56.50 18.31 -59.52
N LEU A 416 -55.64 19.04 -58.79
CA LEU A 416 -56.04 20.22 -58.04
C LEU A 416 -56.63 21.33 -58.93
N TYR A 417 -56.06 21.54 -60.12
CA TYR A 417 -56.59 22.47 -61.11
C TYR A 417 -57.99 22.04 -61.59
N PHE A 418 -58.18 20.76 -61.93
CA PHE A 418 -59.49 20.22 -62.33
C PHE A 418 -60.53 20.31 -61.20
N VAL A 419 -60.14 20.01 -59.96
CA VAL A 419 -61.02 20.12 -58.78
C VAL A 419 -61.39 21.58 -58.51
N LYS A 420 -60.43 22.50 -58.57
CA LYS A 420 -60.65 23.94 -58.32
C LYS A 420 -61.47 24.61 -59.43
N ASN A 421 -61.31 24.19 -60.68
CA ASN A 421 -62.03 24.74 -61.83
C ASN A 421 -63.22 23.89 -62.31
N ARG A 422 -63.69 22.92 -61.50
CA ARG A 422 -64.77 21.98 -61.89
C ARG A 422 -66.02 22.68 -62.44
N ASN A 423 -66.38 23.83 -61.86
CA ASN A 423 -67.58 24.58 -62.23
C ASN A 423 -67.44 25.31 -63.59
N LYS A 424 -66.21 25.61 -64.04
CA LYS A 424 -65.95 26.20 -65.37
C LYS A 424 -65.86 25.16 -66.48
N ILE A 425 -65.36 23.96 -66.17
CA ILE A 425 -65.22 22.86 -67.14
C ILE A 425 -66.58 22.19 -67.40
N ILE A 426 -67.41 22.02 -66.36
CA ILE A 426 -68.78 21.51 -66.50
C ILE A 426 -69.66 22.53 -67.25
N GLY A 427 -69.42 23.84 -67.07
CA GLY A 427 -70.10 24.91 -67.82
C GLY A 427 -69.72 25.02 -69.31
N ALA A 428 -68.61 24.42 -69.74
CA ALA A 428 -68.20 24.37 -71.15
C ALA A 428 -68.74 23.14 -71.91
N ILE A 429 -69.31 22.15 -71.19
CA ILE A 429 -69.83 20.89 -71.76
C ILE A 429 -71.38 20.88 -71.79
N ALA A 430 -72.05 21.82 -71.12
CA ALA A 430 -73.50 22.00 -71.20
C ALA A 430 -73.88 22.91 -72.38
N GLN A 431 -74.61 22.37 -73.37
CA GLN A 431 -75.15 23.10 -74.53
C GLN A 431 -76.17 24.19 -74.10
N PRO A 432 -76.20 25.36 -74.78
CA PRO A 432 -77.22 26.37 -74.51
C PRO A 432 -78.60 25.97 -75.07
N ALA A 433 -79.65 26.24 -74.30
CA ALA A 433 -81.05 26.05 -74.68
C ALA A 433 -81.47 26.99 -75.83
N PRO A 434 -82.48 26.63 -76.66
CA PRO A 434 -82.84 27.38 -77.86
C PRO A 434 -83.78 28.56 -77.55
N GLU A 435 -83.45 29.75 -78.06
CA GLU A 435 -84.36 30.90 -78.15
C GLU A 435 -84.90 31.09 -79.58
N GLU A 436 -86.05 31.74 -79.62
CA GLU A 436 -87.05 31.95 -80.66
C GLU A 436 -86.59 32.36 -82.07
N GLY A 437 -87.43 32.01 -83.05
CA GLY A 437 -87.15 32.09 -84.48
C GLY A 437 -87.26 33.48 -85.14
N VAL A 438 -86.71 33.54 -86.35
CA VAL A 438 -86.88 34.64 -87.32
C VAL A 438 -87.09 34.03 -88.71
N ASP A 439 -88.21 34.41 -89.34
CA ASP A 439 -88.65 34.07 -90.70
C ASP A 439 -87.75 34.73 -91.77
N LEU A 440 -87.14 33.91 -92.64
CA LEU A 440 -86.08 34.32 -93.57
C LEU A 440 -86.53 34.55 -95.03
N ASN A 441 -87.83 34.53 -95.36
CA ASN A 441 -88.26 34.63 -96.77
C ASN A 441 -89.31 35.71 -97.09
N ALA A 442 -89.34 36.78 -96.29
CA ALA A 442 -90.16 37.97 -96.54
C ALA A 442 -89.83 38.74 -97.84
N TRP A 443 -88.73 38.45 -98.55
CA TRP A 443 -88.26 39.25 -99.69
C TRP A 443 -88.71 38.75 -101.08
N LYS A 444 -89.39 37.60 -101.20
CA LYS A 444 -89.85 37.07 -102.50
C LYS A 444 -91.26 37.52 -102.93
N ARG A 445 -91.91 38.43 -102.20
CA ARG A 445 -93.15 39.09 -102.63
C ARG A 445 -92.82 40.44 -103.27
N ASN A 446 -92.41 40.40 -104.55
CA ASN A 446 -92.61 41.40 -105.60
C ASN A 446 -91.67 41.11 -106.79
N MET A 447 -91.94 40.00 -107.49
CA MET A 447 -91.91 39.88 -108.95
C MET A 447 -92.64 38.62 -109.39
#